data_AF-A0AAD8II76-F1
#
_entry.id   AF-A0AAD8II76-F1
#
_cell.length_a   1.000
_cell.length_b   1.000
_cell.length_c   1.000
_cell.angle_alpha   90.00
_cell.angle_beta   90.00
_cell.angle_gamma   90.00
#
_symmetry.space_group_name_H-M   'P 1'
#
loop_
_entity.id
_entity.type
_entity.pdbx_description
1 polymer ?
#
loop_
_entity_poly.entity_id
_entity_poly.type
_entity_poly.pdbx_seq_one_letter_code
_entity_poly.pdbx_strand_id
1 'polypeptide(L)'
;MAEDFHKQMMRKGFTPSCTTWELLTWGYLKHNNMEKALVSFQKAVGSVKKWDFNEKLVQELYRIIQGHNNFERAEHLLVVLRHGGELNTKVYNALLKTYAEAGKMPLVISERMKKDKVELDDETRELINLTSKMCVSDVSSYLS
;
A
#
# COMPACT_ATOMS: atom_id res chain seq x y z
N MET A 1 -5.18 15.25 18.24
CA MET A 1 -4.81 14.71 16.91
C MET A 1 -4.78 13.18 16.97
N ALA A 2 -4.57 12.47 15.84
CA ALA A 2 -4.49 11.00 15.80
C ALA A 2 -3.46 10.45 16.82
N GLU A 3 -2.34 11.15 16.95
CA GLU A 3 -1.29 10.84 17.93
C GLU A 3 -1.79 10.91 19.39
N ASP A 4 -2.50 11.99 19.75
CA ASP A 4 -3.00 12.17 21.12
C ASP A 4 -4.10 11.17 21.45
N PHE A 5 -4.94 10.85 20.46
CA PHE A 5 -5.98 9.83 20.58
C PHE A 5 -5.35 8.45 20.82
N HIS A 6 -4.35 8.06 20.02
CA HIS A 6 -3.60 6.83 20.21
C HIS A 6 -2.94 6.77 21.59
N LYS A 7 -2.23 7.83 22.00
CA LYS A 7 -1.59 7.90 23.33
C LYS A 7 -2.60 7.77 24.47
N GLN A 8 -3.75 8.45 24.40
CA GLN A 8 -4.79 8.33 25.42
C GLN A 8 -5.36 6.92 25.52
N MET A 9 -5.62 6.26 24.38
CA MET A 9 -6.13 4.89 24.37
C MET A 9 -5.16 3.93 25.05
N MET A 10 -3.88 3.99 24.68
CA MET A 10 -2.85 3.14 25.26
C MET A 10 -2.69 3.38 26.76
N ARG A 11 -2.71 4.64 27.21
CA ARG A 11 -2.65 4.99 28.65
C ARG A 11 -3.82 4.44 29.44
N LYS A 12 -5.00 4.34 28.83
CA LYS A 12 -6.21 3.78 29.45
C LYS A 12 -6.31 2.26 29.30
N GLY A 13 -5.32 1.60 28.70
CA GLY A 13 -5.29 0.15 28.54
C GLY A 13 -6.21 -0.40 27.44
N PHE A 14 -6.69 0.45 26.53
CA PHE A 14 -7.51 -0.02 25.41
C PHE A 14 -6.65 -0.70 24.35
N THR A 15 -7.07 -1.88 23.90
CA THR A 15 -6.50 -2.55 22.72
C THR A 15 -7.25 -2.08 21.48
N PRO A 16 -6.59 -1.41 20.51
CA PRO A 16 -7.28 -0.93 19.31
C PRO A 16 -7.83 -2.07 18.45
N SER A 17 -9.04 -1.90 17.93
CA SER A 17 -9.64 -2.82 16.95
C SER A 17 -9.19 -2.50 15.52
N CYS A 18 -9.55 -3.34 14.54
CA CYS A 18 -9.33 -3.06 13.11
C CYS A 18 -9.83 -1.66 12.72
N THR A 19 -11.08 -1.34 13.07
CA THR A 19 -11.68 -0.02 12.80
C THR A 19 -10.92 1.11 13.49
N THR A 20 -10.42 0.89 14.71
CA THR A 20 -9.59 1.90 15.40
C THR A 20 -8.29 2.15 14.64
N TRP A 21 -7.61 1.10 14.16
CA TRP A 21 -6.40 1.23 13.36
C TRP A 21 -6.65 1.91 12.00
N GLU A 22 -7.79 1.66 11.36
CA GLU A 22 -8.19 2.39 10.14
C GLU A 22 -8.41 3.88 10.40
N LEU A 23 -9.10 4.23 11.49
CA LEU A 23 -9.30 5.62 11.88
C LEU A 23 -7.97 6.32 12.20
N LEU A 24 -7.04 5.63 12.86
CA LEU A 24 -5.69 6.14 13.06
C LEU A 24 -4.96 6.34 11.73
N THR A 25 -5.10 5.41 10.78
CA THR A 25 -4.52 5.54 9.42
C THR A 25 -5.02 6.80 8.74
N TRP A 26 -6.33 7.01 8.65
CA TRP A 26 -6.93 8.24 8.12
C TRP A 26 -6.43 9.49 8.84
N GLY A 27 -6.39 9.44 10.17
CA GLY A 27 -5.90 10.53 11.00
C GLY A 27 -4.45 10.91 10.71
N TYR A 28 -3.57 9.93 10.50
CA TYR A 28 -2.17 10.16 10.15
C TYR A 28 -2.00 10.64 8.71
N LEU A 29 -2.77 10.12 7.75
CA LEU A 29 -2.78 10.61 6.37
C LEU A 29 -3.16 12.09 6.29
N LYS A 30 -4.19 12.51 7.03
CA LYS A 30 -4.60 13.93 7.10
C LYS A 30 -3.49 14.87 7.60
N HIS A 31 -2.53 14.36 8.37
CA HIS A 31 -1.39 15.12 8.88
C HIS A 31 -0.08 14.79 8.12
N ASN A 32 -0.18 14.18 6.94
CA ASN A 32 0.94 13.78 6.09
C ASN A 32 1.99 12.90 6.82
N ASN A 33 1.59 12.19 7.88
CA ASN A 33 2.46 11.28 8.62
C ASN A 33 2.37 9.88 8.02
N MET A 34 2.97 9.72 6.85
CA MET A 34 2.83 8.51 6.03
C MET A 34 3.42 7.26 6.71
N GLU A 35 4.47 7.40 7.50
CA GLU A 35 5.07 6.27 8.23
C GLU A 35 4.08 5.70 9.25
N LYS A 36 3.51 6.55 10.11
CA LYS A 36 2.51 6.11 11.09
C LYS A 36 1.22 5.64 10.43
N ALA A 37 0.86 6.20 9.28
CA ALA A 37 -0.27 5.72 8.48
C ALA A 37 -0.04 4.27 8.03
N LEU A 38 1.10 3.95 7.41
CA LEU A 38 1.41 2.58 6.97
C LEU A 38 1.49 1.58 8.12
N VAL A 39 2.12 1.96 9.24
CA VAL A 39 2.18 1.11 10.43
C VAL A 39 0.78 0.86 11.01
N SER A 40 -0.07 1.90 11.07
CA SER A 40 -1.46 1.75 11.53
C SER A 40 -2.27 0.88 10.59
N PHE A 41 -2.10 1.05 9.27
CA PHE A 41 -2.77 0.26 8.26
C PHE A 41 -2.39 -1.22 8.33
N GLN A 42 -1.09 -1.52 8.46
CA GLN A 42 -0.59 -2.88 8.66
C GLN A 42 -1.21 -3.53 9.90
N LYS A 43 -1.36 -2.78 11.00
CA LYS A 43 -2.03 -3.26 12.20
C LYS A 43 -3.53 -3.48 11.99
N ALA A 44 -4.20 -2.64 11.20
CA ALA A 44 -5.61 -2.83 10.85
C ALA A 44 -5.81 -4.18 10.14
N VAL A 45 -5.07 -4.38 9.04
CA VAL A 45 -5.12 -5.61 8.24
C VAL A 45 -4.74 -6.84 9.07
N GLY A 46 -3.71 -6.74 9.91
CA GLY A 46 -3.25 -7.84 10.76
C GLY A 46 -4.11 -8.14 11.99
N SER A 47 -5.07 -7.27 12.33
CA SER A 47 -5.95 -7.47 13.50
C SER A 47 -7.13 -8.40 13.22
N VAL A 48 -7.32 -8.83 11.96
CA VAL A 48 -8.45 -9.64 11.52
C VAL A 48 -7.98 -10.77 10.61
N LYS A 49 -8.73 -11.88 10.58
CA LYS A 49 -8.43 -13.04 9.70
C LYS A 49 -8.62 -12.72 8.22
N LYS A 50 -9.63 -11.90 7.93
CA LYS A 50 -9.93 -11.37 6.61
C LYS A 50 -10.26 -9.90 6.80
N TRP A 51 -9.48 -9.03 6.17
CA TRP A 51 -9.75 -7.61 6.19
C TRP A 51 -10.87 -7.27 5.21
N ASP A 52 -11.79 -6.41 5.63
CA ASP A 52 -12.84 -5.90 4.75
C ASP A 52 -12.25 -4.78 3.90
N PHE A 53 -12.10 -5.03 2.60
CA PHE A 53 -11.32 -4.15 1.73
C PHE A 53 -11.93 -2.76 1.62
N ASN A 54 -11.21 -1.79 2.16
CA ASN A 54 -11.59 -0.40 2.11
C ASN A 54 -10.96 0.29 0.89
N GLU A 55 -11.63 0.22 -0.27
CA GLU A 55 -11.13 0.77 -1.53
C GLU A 55 -10.73 2.25 -1.40
N LYS A 56 -11.51 3.06 -0.67
CA LYS A 56 -11.22 4.50 -0.47
C LYS A 56 -9.92 4.72 0.30
N LEU A 57 -9.68 3.94 1.34
CA LEU A 57 -8.46 4.06 2.15
C LEU A 57 -7.23 3.64 1.34
N VAL A 58 -7.34 2.55 0.56
CA VAL A 58 -6.24 2.07 -0.30
C VAL A 58 -5.93 3.08 -1.40
N GLN A 59 -6.94 3.64 -2.06
CA GLN A 59 -6.75 4.70 -3.05
C GLN A 59 -6.05 5.92 -2.47
N GLU A 60 -6.45 6.38 -1.28
CA GLU A 60 -5.80 7.54 -0.63
C GLU A 60 -4.34 7.24 -0.26
N LEU A 61 -4.05 6.04 0.25
CA LEU A 61 -2.68 5.61 0.55
C LEU A 61 -1.80 5.69 -0.70
N TYR A 62 -2.25 5.13 -1.84
CA TYR A 62 -1.51 5.22 -3.10
C TYR A 62 -1.38 6.65 -3.60
N ARG A 63 -2.44 7.46 -3.54
CA ARG A 63 -2.41 8.87 -3.96
C ARG A 63 -1.35 9.67 -3.20
N ILE A 64 -1.28 9.49 -1.88
CA ILE A 64 -0.26 10.15 -1.06
C ILE A 64 1.13 9.62 -1.42
N ILE A 65 1.31 8.30 -1.55
CA ILE A 65 2.61 7.71 -1.90
C ILE A 65 3.14 8.20 -3.25
N GLN A 66 2.27 8.25 -4.27
CA GLN A 66 2.56 8.80 -5.61
C GLN A 66 3.00 10.26 -5.53
N GLY A 67 2.27 11.10 -4.78
CA GLY A 67 2.64 12.50 -4.56
C GLY A 67 4.02 12.71 -3.90
N HIS A 68 4.54 11.70 -3.18
CA HIS A 68 5.88 11.70 -2.58
C HIS A 68 6.94 10.96 -3.40
N ASN A 69 6.56 10.46 -4.58
CA ASN A 69 7.41 9.67 -5.49
C ASN A 69 8.15 8.51 -4.80
N ASN A 70 7.49 7.82 -3.87
CA ASN A 70 8.13 6.84 -2.99
C ASN A 70 7.66 5.41 -3.32
N PHE A 71 8.30 4.78 -4.32
CA PHE A 71 7.94 3.44 -4.77
C PHE A 71 8.21 2.36 -3.71
N GLU A 72 9.17 2.57 -2.80
CA GLU A 72 9.46 1.63 -1.70
C GLU A 72 8.29 1.53 -0.71
N ARG A 73 7.62 2.65 -0.42
CA ARG A 73 6.38 2.67 0.38
C ARG A 73 5.22 2.03 -0.38
N ALA A 74 5.17 2.19 -1.70
CA ALA A 74 4.16 1.52 -2.54
C ALA A 74 4.35 -0.01 -2.53
N GLU A 75 5.59 -0.48 -2.57
CA GLU A 75 5.93 -1.91 -2.43
C GLU A 75 5.57 -2.45 -1.05
N HIS A 76 5.90 -1.71 0.01
CA HIS A 76 5.48 -2.09 1.36
C HIS A 76 3.95 -2.18 1.49
N LEU A 77 3.21 -1.23 0.89
CA LEU A 77 1.75 -1.26 0.89
C LEU A 77 1.20 -2.48 0.16
N LEU A 78 1.78 -2.86 -1.00
CA LEU A 78 1.39 -4.07 -1.72
C LEU A 78 1.57 -5.32 -0.84
N VAL A 79 2.71 -5.42 -0.12
CA VAL A 79 2.96 -6.53 0.81
C VAL A 79 1.90 -6.58 1.90
N VAL A 80 1.53 -5.45 2.50
CA VAL A 80 0.46 -5.40 3.52
C VAL A 80 -0.88 -5.88 2.94
N LEU A 81 -1.25 -5.40 1.75
CA LEU A 81 -2.50 -5.79 1.08
C LEU A 81 -2.53 -7.28 0.70
N ARG A 82 -1.39 -7.85 0.31
CA ARG A 82 -1.25 -9.29 0.04
C ARG A 82 -1.63 -10.12 1.27
N HIS A 83 -1.19 -9.71 2.46
CA HIS A 83 -1.54 -10.40 3.71
C HIS A 83 -3.03 -10.26 4.06
N GLY A 84 -3.66 -9.16 3.65
CA GLY A 84 -5.10 -8.94 3.84
C GLY A 84 -6.00 -9.75 2.90
N GLY A 85 -5.44 -10.35 1.85
CA GLY A 85 -6.13 -11.22 0.91
C GLY A 85 -6.85 -10.50 -0.24
N GLU A 86 -6.58 -9.23 -0.48
CA GLU A 86 -7.35 -8.37 -1.40
C GLU A 86 -6.42 -7.63 -2.36
N LEU A 87 -5.79 -8.37 -3.29
CA LEU A 87 -5.08 -7.79 -4.43
C LEU A 87 -5.95 -7.85 -5.68
N ASN A 88 -6.00 -6.74 -6.41
CA ASN A 88 -6.70 -6.63 -7.69
C ASN A 88 -5.89 -5.78 -8.67
N THR A 89 -6.36 -5.72 -9.92
CA THR A 89 -5.66 -5.03 -11.00
C THR A 89 -5.47 -3.54 -10.72
N LYS A 90 -6.44 -2.88 -10.06
CA LYS A 90 -6.32 -1.45 -9.70
C LYS A 90 -5.16 -1.18 -8.74
N VAL A 91 -4.95 -2.06 -7.75
CA VAL A 91 -3.83 -1.98 -6.80
C VAL A 91 -2.50 -2.09 -7.54
N TYR A 92 -2.40 -3.04 -8.47
CA TYR A 92 -1.22 -3.22 -9.30
C TYR A 92 -0.96 -2.03 -10.24
N ASN A 93 -2.00 -1.47 -10.86
CA ASN A 93 -1.87 -0.27 -11.71
C ASN A 93 -1.44 0.95 -10.89
N ALA A 94 -1.92 1.09 -9.65
CA ALA A 94 -1.47 2.16 -8.77
C ALA A 94 0.02 2.05 -8.42
N LEU A 95 0.50 0.83 -8.11
CA LEU A 95 1.92 0.56 -7.90
C LEU A 95 2.76 0.88 -9.14
N LEU A 96 2.33 0.40 -10.31
CA LEU A 96 3.03 0.64 -11.58
C LEU A 96 3.11 2.13 -11.93
N LYS A 97 2.06 2.91 -11.65
CA LYS A 97 2.08 4.38 -11.80
C LYS A 97 3.11 5.03 -10.88
N THR A 98 3.22 4.58 -9.62
CA THR A 98 4.27 5.07 -8.71
C THR A 98 5.67 4.77 -9.26
N TYR A 99 5.89 3.59 -9.83
CA TYR A 99 7.15 3.26 -10.51
C TYR A 99 7.44 4.17 -11.70
N ALA A 100 6.44 4.43 -12.53
CA ALA A 100 6.56 5.31 -13.69
C ALA A 100 6.92 6.74 -13.29
N GLU A 101 6.29 7.29 -12.25
CA GLU A 101 6.61 8.61 -11.68
C GLU A 101 8.03 8.65 -11.09
N ALA A 102 8.49 7.53 -10.52
CA ALA A 102 9.84 7.40 -9.98
C ALA A 102 10.92 7.24 -11.05
N GLY A 103 10.54 7.06 -12.32
CA GLY A 103 11.49 6.72 -13.38
C GLY A 103 12.17 5.38 -13.12
N LYS A 104 11.44 4.43 -12.51
CA LYS A 104 11.95 3.12 -12.11
C LYS A 104 11.18 1.99 -12.77
N MET A 105 11.89 0.91 -13.09
CA MET A 105 11.31 -0.32 -13.63
C MET A 105 11.05 -1.31 -12.49
N PRO A 106 9.79 -1.76 -12.30
CA PRO A 106 9.47 -2.83 -11.36
C PRO A 106 9.94 -4.19 -11.88
N LEU A 107 10.45 -5.03 -10.99
CA LEU A 107 10.89 -6.37 -11.34
C LEU A 107 9.72 -7.37 -11.43
N VAL A 108 9.72 -8.18 -12.49
CA VAL A 108 8.87 -9.39 -12.68
C VAL A 108 7.38 -9.19 -12.38
N ILE A 109 6.83 -8.01 -12.72
CA ILE A 109 5.45 -7.64 -12.32
C ILE A 109 4.38 -8.59 -12.85
N SER A 110 4.51 -9.09 -14.08
CA SER A 110 3.57 -10.07 -14.65
C SER A 110 3.56 -11.38 -13.86
N GLU A 111 4.73 -11.86 -13.42
CA GLU A 111 4.84 -13.07 -12.60
C GLU A 111 4.29 -12.84 -11.18
N ARG A 112 4.48 -11.64 -10.62
CA ARG A 112 3.90 -11.25 -9.33
C ARG A 112 2.37 -11.23 -9.38
N MET A 113 1.79 -10.60 -10.42
CA MET A 113 0.34 -10.58 -10.62
C MET A 113 -0.22 -11.99 -10.80
N LYS A 114 0.45 -12.84 -11.59
CA LYS A 114 0.08 -14.25 -11.76
C LYS A 114 0.13 -15.04 -10.44
N LYS A 115 1.19 -14.87 -9.62
CA LYS A 115 1.31 -15.49 -8.29
C LYS A 115 0.16 -15.05 -7.38
N ASP A 116 -0.21 -13.77 -7.45
CA ASP A 116 -1.30 -13.19 -6.69
C ASP A 116 -2.70 -13.43 -7.32
N LYS A 117 -2.78 -14.20 -8.42
CA LYS A 117 -4.01 -14.51 -9.18
C LYS A 117 -4.77 -13.26 -9.66
N VAL A 118 -4.02 -12.24 -10.06
CA VAL A 118 -4.54 -10.99 -10.63
C VAL A 118 -4.27 -10.98 -12.13
N GLU A 119 -5.31 -10.73 -12.92
CA GLU A 119 -5.21 -10.64 -14.37
C GLU A 119 -4.65 -9.29 -14.83
N LEU A 120 -3.92 -9.31 -15.94
CA LEU A 120 -3.40 -8.12 -16.61
C LEU A 120 -4.50 -7.48 -17.48
N ASP A 121 -4.82 -6.22 -17.23
CA ASP A 121 -5.64 -5.41 -18.13
C ASP A 121 -4.77 -4.59 -19.11
N ASP A 122 -5.43 -3.83 -19.99
CA ASP A 122 -4.76 -3.03 -21.01
C ASP A 122 -3.88 -1.94 -20.38
N GLU A 123 -4.39 -1.26 -19.35
CA GLU A 123 -3.61 -0.25 -18.60
C GLU A 123 -2.36 -0.87 -17.96
N THR A 124 -2.47 -2.08 -17.40
CA THR A 124 -1.35 -2.81 -16.83
C THR A 124 -0.26 -3.02 -17.90
N ARG A 125 -0.65 -3.49 -19.09
CA ARG A 125 0.27 -3.78 -20.20
C ARG A 125 0.97 -2.52 -20.70
N GLU A 126 0.23 -1.41 -20.79
CA GLU A 126 0.78 -0.10 -21.16
C GLU A 126 1.82 0.38 -20.13
N LEU A 127 1.51 0.28 -18.84
CA LEU A 127 2.41 0.69 -17.77
C LEU A 127 3.66 -0.19 -17.69
N ILE A 128 3.54 -1.51 -17.95
CA ILE A 128 4.69 -2.42 -18.07
C ILE A 128 5.59 -1.97 -19.22
N ASN A 129 5.02 -1.69 -20.39
CA ASN A 129 5.79 -1.23 -21.54
C ASN A 129 6.47 0.13 -21.28
N LEU A 130 5.76 1.05 -20.62
CA LEU A 130 6.31 2.35 -20.24
C LEU A 130 7.50 2.21 -19.30
N THR A 131 7.34 1.45 -18.21
CA THR A 131 8.37 1.30 -17.17
C THR A 131 9.55 0.42 -17.62
N SER A 132 9.37 -0.45 -18.63
CA SER A 132 10.46 -1.29 -19.18
C SER A 132 11.66 -0.51 -19.72
N LYS A 133 11.46 0.78 -20.04
CA LYS A 133 12.48 1.69 -20.59
C LYS A 133 13.23 2.46 -19.49
N MET A 134 12.91 2.21 -18.22
CA MET A 134 13.39 2.95 -17.06
C MET A 134 14.51 2.21 -16.32
N CYS A 135 15.15 2.87 -15.35
CA CYS A 135 16.20 2.26 -14.55
C CYS A 135 15.64 1.15 -13.66
N VAL A 136 16.30 -0.01 -13.61
CA VAL A 136 15.96 -1.11 -12.70
C VAL A 136 15.86 -0.61 -11.25
N SER A 137 14.86 -1.09 -10.52
CA SER A 137 14.71 -0.82 -9.08
C SER A 137 15.39 -1.91 -8.23
N ASP A 138 16.10 -1.51 -7.18
CA ASP A 138 16.78 -2.41 -6.24
C ASP A 138 15.83 -2.86 -5.09
N VAL A 139 14.70 -3.48 -5.45
CA VAL A 139 13.64 -3.90 -4.49
C VAL A 139 13.63 -5.40 -4.23
N SER A 140 14.81 -6.04 -4.23
CA SER A 140 14.95 -7.48 -4.00
C SER A 140 14.28 -7.96 -2.70
N SER A 141 14.20 -7.10 -1.68
CA SER A 141 13.55 -7.39 -0.40
C SER A 141 12.03 -7.62 -0.46
N TYR A 142 11.35 -7.17 -1.53
CA TYR A 142 9.90 -7.27 -1.66
C TYR A 142 9.44 -8.45 -2.56
N LEU A 143 10.37 -9.25 -3.08
CA LEU A 143 10.10 -10.34 -4.02
C LEU A 143 9.78 -11.70 -3.35
N SER A 144 9.84 -11.79 -2.01
CA SER A 144 9.50 -13.02 -1.25
C SER A 144 7.98 -13.20 -1.14
#